data_AF-A0A096CFT0-F1
#
_entry.id   AF-A0A096CFT0-F1
#
_cell.length_a   1.000
_cell.length_b   1.000
_cell.length_c   1.000
_cell.angle_alpha   90.00
_cell.angle_beta   90.00
_cell.angle_gamma   90.00
#
_symmetry.space_group_name_H-M   'P 1'
#
loop_
_entity.id
_entity.type
_entity.pdbx_description
1 polymer ?
#
loop_
_entity_poly.entity_id
_entity_poly.type
_entity_poly.pdbx_seq_one_letter_code
_entity_poly.pdbx_strand_id
1 'polypeptide(L)'
;MKKFNFLCTLLLGIMFVSVVYELYSAGYSFGRGWYLADELIKKDTPTMEMAINRCELEGKKTFFPDTLANVKTCGKVYTGRSTVMYETLYKPTFTHSVWDILKIIVELVYIYVLIRLCYIFIKLIRQVNRGEIFDISTERKFQRLGWLMIVGYALEWLLLFIDYSLANIELMLKDYDIVLGEHPSVLLLVSGVGLLIIEQIFVMARKMREEQELTI
;
A
#
# COMPACT_ATOMS: atom_id res chain seq x y z
N MET A 1 -28.81 5.48 -16.22
CA MET A 1 -27.80 6.54 -15.96
C MET A 1 -27.85 7.13 -14.55
N LYS A 2 -29.00 7.57 -13.99
CA LYS A 2 -29.06 8.14 -12.63
C LYS A 2 -28.52 7.23 -11.51
N LYS A 3 -28.87 5.92 -11.52
CA LYS A 3 -28.35 4.94 -10.55
C LYS A 3 -26.83 4.69 -10.68
N PHE A 4 -26.30 4.65 -11.91
CA PHE A 4 -24.86 4.50 -12.17
C PHE A 4 -24.06 5.72 -11.68
N ASN A 5 -24.54 6.93 -11.97
CA ASN A 5 -23.92 8.16 -11.47
C ASN A 5 -23.94 8.27 -9.95
N PHE A 6 -25.02 7.84 -9.30
CA PHE A 6 -25.09 7.79 -7.84
C PHE A 6 -24.01 6.85 -7.26
N LEU A 7 -23.87 5.65 -7.81
CA LEU A 7 -22.85 4.68 -7.37
C LEU A 7 -21.42 5.19 -7.60
N CYS A 8 -21.13 5.83 -8.73
CA CYS A 8 -19.82 6.42 -8.99
C CYS A 8 -19.51 7.59 -8.05
N THR A 9 -20.47 8.46 -7.75
CA THR A 9 -20.30 9.56 -6.78
C THR A 9 -20.09 9.02 -5.37
N LEU A 10 -20.83 7.98 -4.97
CA LEU A 10 -20.65 7.31 -3.69
C LEU A 10 -19.24 6.71 -3.59
N LEU A 11 -18.78 6.03 -4.65
CA LEU A 11 -17.43 5.45 -4.68
C LEU A 11 -16.34 6.51 -4.61
N LEU A 12 -16.48 7.64 -5.34
CA LEU A 12 -15.56 8.78 -5.23
C LEU A 12 -15.56 9.38 -3.81
N GLY A 13 -16.73 9.44 -3.16
CA GLY A 13 -16.85 9.87 -1.78
C GLY A 13 -16.11 8.95 -0.80
N ILE A 14 -16.28 7.63 -0.94
CA ILE A 14 -15.56 6.64 -0.13
C ILE A 14 -14.05 6.78 -0.34
N MET A 15 -13.60 6.86 -1.59
CA MET A 15 -12.18 7.06 -1.90
C MET A 15 -11.63 8.34 -1.27
N PHE A 16 -12.39 9.44 -1.31
CA PHE A 16 -11.98 10.70 -0.69
C PHE A 16 -11.82 10.55 0.83
N VAL A 17 -12.78 9.92 1.51
CA VAL A 17 -12.70 9.67 2.96
C VAL A 17 -11.49 8.80 3.30
N SER A 18 -11.24 7.74 2.54
CA SER A 18 -10.06 6.88 2.73
C SER A 18 -8.76 7.67 2.58
N VAL A 19 -8.63 8.49 1.54
CA VAL A 19 -7.43 9.33 1.33
C VAL A 19 -7.25 10.32 2.48
N VAL A 20 -8.32 10.95 2.97
CA VAL A 20 -8.26 11.87 4.11
C VAL A 20 -7.82 11.15 5.39
N TYR A 21 -8.33 9.94 5.64
CA TYR A 21 -7.91 9.13 6.79
C TYR A 21 -6.42 8.78 6.73
N GLU A 22 -5.93 8.33 5.57
CA GLU A 22 -4.52 8.00 5.38
C GLU A 22 -3.61 9.24 5.52
N LEU A 23 -4.02 10.39 4.96
CA LEU A 23 -3.29 11.65 5.12
C LEU A 23 -3.25 12.10 6.59
N TYR A 24 -4.34 11.94 7.33
CA TYR A 24 -4.38 12.23 8.75
C TYR A 24 -3.46 11.30 9.55
N SER A 25 -3.51 10.00 9.28
CA SER A 25 -2.65 8.99 9.91
C SER A 25 -1.16 9.25 9.63
N ALA A 26 -0.82 9.57 8.38
CA ALA A 26 0.53 9.93 7.97
C ALA A 26 1.00 11.21 8.66
N GLY A 27 0.17 12.26 8.69
CA GLY A 27 0.48 13.53 9.37
C GLY A 27 0.68 13.36 10.88
N TYR A 28 -0.16 12.55 11.53
CA TYR A 28 -0.01 12.21 12.95
C TYR A 28 1.29 11.46 13.22
N SER A 29 1.61 10.46 12.39
CA SER A 29 2.83 9.66 12.52
C SER A 29 4.09 10.50 12.30
N PHE A 30 4.08 11.37 11.29
CA PHE A 30 5.14 12.32 11.02
C PHE A 30 5.36 13.28 12.20
N GLY A 31 4.29 13.87 12.73
CA GLY A 31 4.37 14.77 13.89
C GLY A 31 4.93 14.09 15.14
N ARG A 32 4.54 12.83 15.40
CA ARG A 32 5.14 12.04 16.49
C ARG A 32 6.61 11.75 16.26
N GLY A 33 7.00 11.37 15.04
CA GLY A 33 8.41 11.15 14.69
C GLY A 33 9.26 12.40 14.92
N TRP A 34 8.76 13.56 14.53
CA TRP A 34 9.46 14.85 14.73
C TRP A 34 9.61 15.21 16.22
N TYR A 35 8.54 15.03 17.01
CA TYR A 35 8.57 15.27 18.45
C TYR A 35 9.59 14.38 19.17
N LEU A 36 9.63 13.09 18.81
CA LEU A 36 10.56 12.14 19.41
C LEU A 36 12.01 12.40 18.99
N ALA A 37 12.25 12.82 17.74
CA ALA A 37 13.57 13.26 17.29
C ALA A 37 14.08 14.47 18.10
N ASP A 38 13.21 15.46 18.36
CA ASP A 38 13.54 16.62 19.20
C ASP A 38 13.88 16.21 20.65
N GLU A 39 13.19 15.22 21.22
CA GLU A 39 13.56 14.67 22.53
C GLU A 39 14.93 13.97 22.53
N LEU A 40 15.28 13.26 21.47
CA LEU A 40 16.58 12.57 21.37
C LEU A 40 17.76 13.54 21.25
N ILE A 41 17.55 14.65 20.55
CA ILE A 41 18.52 15.75 20.48
C ILE A 41 18.70 16.36 21.87
N LYS A 42 17.61 16.59 22.60
CA LYS A 42 17.65 17.13 23.98
C LYS A 42 18.32 16.19 24.99
N LYS A 43 18.26 14.87 24.78
CA LYS A 43 18.87 13.85 25.66
C LYS A 43 20.34 13.56 25.34
N ASP A 44 20.95 14.27 24.38
CA ASP A 44 22.36 14.13 24.01
C ASP A 44 22.74 12.67 23.63
N THR A 45 21.82 12.00 22.92
CA THR A 45 22.02 10.67 22.32
C THR A 45 22.17 10.75 20.79
N PRO A 46 23.15 11.51 20.24
CA PRO A 46 23.17 11.93 18.84
C PRO A 46 23.49 10.83 17.82
N THR A 47 23.80 9.60 18.26
CA THR A 47 24.18 8.48 17.37
C THR A 47 23.09 7.42 17.21
N MET A 48 21.91 7.63 17.79
CA MET A 48 20.81 6.68 17.79
C MET A 48 19.63 7.29 17.04
N GLU A 49 19.11 6.55 16.06
CA GLU A 49 17.87 6.89 15.36
C GLU A 49 16.72 6.07 15.94
N MET A 50 15.51 6.60 15.85
CA MET A 50 14.31 5.92 16.29
C MET A 50 13.56 5.36 15.10
N ALA A 51 13.30 4.05 15.13
CA ALA A 51 12.37 3.42 14.20
C ALA A 51 11.04 3.18 14.89
N ILE A 52 9.96 3.57 14.21
CA ILE A 52 8.57 3.27 14.58
C ILE A 52 7.97 2.48 13.44
N ASN A 53 7.99 1.16 13.56
CA ASN A 53 7.55 0.25 12.53
C ASN A 53 6.66 -0.85 13.10
N ARG A 54 5.98 -1.55 12.20
CA ARG A 54 5.18 -2.74 12.53
C ARG A 54 5.82 -3.96 11.92
N CYS A 55 5.83 -5.06 12.65
CA CYS A 55 6.24 -6.35 12.13
C CYS A 55 5.43 -7.46 12.77
N GLU A 56 5.33 -8.59 12.10
CA GLU A 56 4.78 -9.80 12.68
C GLU A 56 5.86 -10.66 13.31
N LEU A 57 5.51 -11.30 14.42
CA LEU A 57 6.41 -12.17 15.17
C LEU A 57 5.86 -13.58 15.19
N GLU A 58 6.73 -14.54 14.92
CA GLU A 58 6.48 -15.95 15.21
C GLU A 58 7.22 -16.31 16.50
N GLY A 59 6.45 -16.59 17.54
CA GLY A 59 6.99 -16.95 18.84
C GLY A 59 7.30 -18.44 18.93
N LYS A 60 8.47 -18.78 19.47
CA LYS A 60 8.77 -20.16 19.94
C LYS A 60 7.92 -20.56 21.15
N LYS A 61 7.24 -19.59 21.76
CA LYS A 61 6.29 -19.73 22.86
C LYS A 61 4.92 -19.23 22.43
N THR A 62 3.85 -19.83 22.98
CA THR A 62 2.44 -19.48 22.69
C THR A 62 1.98 -18.16 23.32
N PHE A 63 2.82 -17.53 24.15
CA PHE A 63 2.49 -16.30 24.87
C PHE A 63 3.30 -15.12 24.32
N PHE A 64 2.62 -14.01 24.02
CA PHE A 64 3.23 -12.74 23.63
C PHE A 64 3.09 -11.74 24.80
N PRO A 65 4.18 -11.37 25.49
CA PRO A 65 4.13 -10.40 26.58
C PRO A 65 3.98 -8.98 26.02
N ASP A 66 3.21 -8.13 26.70
CA ASP A 66 2.90 -6.74 26.27
C ASP A 66 4.16 -5.89 25.98
N THR A 67 5.30 -6.24 26.60
CA THR A 67 6.60 -5.64 26.32
C THR A 67 7.70 -6.71 26.16
N LEU A 68 8.52 -6.53 25.14
CA LEU A 68 9.75 -7.28 24.89
C LEU A 68 10.95 -6.34 24.95
N ALA A 69 12.12 -6.87 25.30
CA ALA A 69 13.37 -6.14 25.22
C ALA A 69 14.06 -6.43 23.89
N ASN A 70 14.44 -5.38 23.15
CA ASN A 70 15.35 -5.53 22.02
C ASN A 70 16.74 -5.88 22.54
N VAL A 71 17.25 -7.06 22.18
CA VAL A 71 18.56 -7.55 22.61
C VAL A 71 19.70 -6.71 22.04
N LYS A 72 19.52 -6.10 20.86
CA LYS A 72 20.54 -5.25 20.22
C LYS A 72 20.74 -3.91 20.93
N THR A 73 19.66 -3.30 21.41
CA THR A 73 19.67 -1.88 21.83
C THR A 73 19.15 -1.67 23.24
N CYS A 74 18.75 -2.74 23.93
CA CYS A 74 18.10 -2.73 25.25
C CYS A 74 16.80 -1.89 25.32
N GLY A 75 16.24 -1.49 24.17
CA GLY A 75 15.00 -0.73 24.06
C GLY A 75 13.74 -1.58 24.30
N LYS A 76 12.62 -0.92 24.65
CA LYS A 76 11.32 -1.58 24.86
C LYS A 76 10.57 -1.71 23.53
N VAL A 77 10.11 -2.91 23.23
CA VAL A 77 9.30 -3.27 22.06
C VAL A 77 7.89 -3.61 22.56
N TYR A 78 6.87 -2.87 22.14
CA TYR A 78 5.50 -3.12 22.57
C TYR A 78 4.83 -4.14 21.65
N THR A 79 4.30 -5.22 22.20
CA THR A 79 3.69 -6.29 21.38
C THR A 79 2.17 -6.28 21.49
N GLY A 80 1.50 -6.55 20.37
CA GLY A 80 0.11 -6.99 20.34
C GLY A 80 0.04 -8.49 20.02
N ARG A 81 -1.16 -9.08 20.13
CA ARG A 81 -1.40 -10.54 19.93
C ARG A 81 -0.96 -11.13 18.59
N SER A 82 -0.59 -10.32 17.59
CA SER A 82 -0.16 -10.79 16.25
C SER A 82 0.75 -9.80 15.54
N THR A 83 0.53 -8.49 15.73
CA THR A 83 1.37 -7.43 15.19
C THR A 83 2.10 -6.71 16.33
N VAL A 84 3.38 -6.44 16.11
CA VAL A 84 4.24 -5.76 17.08
C VAL A 84 4.57 -4.38 16.55
N MET A 85 4.11 -3.36 17.25
CA MET A 85 4.54 -1.99 17.03
C MET A 85 5.76 -1.75 17.91
N TYR A 86 6.93 -1.66 17.30
CA TYR A 86 8.14 -1.43 18.06
C TYR A 86 8.60 0.01 17.90
N GLU A 87 9.06 0.56 19.01
CA GLU A 87 9.76 1.82 19.08
C GLU A 87 11.14 1.50 19.60
N THR A 88 12.13 1.48 18.71
CA THR A 88 13.49 1.10 19.10
C THR A 88 14.50 2.14 18.66
N LEU A 89 15.43 2.44 19.56
CA LEU A 89 16.63 3.17 19.22
C LEU A 89 17.59 2.20 18.57
N TYR A 90 18.14 2.55 17.42
CA TYR A 90 19.16 1.75 16.75
C TYR A 90 20.25 2.67 16.21
N LYS A 91 21.44 2.11 15.98
CA LYS A 91 22.52 2.84 15.32
C LYS A 91 22.35 2.67 13.81
N PRO A 92 22.16 3.75 13.03
CA PRO A 92 21.99 3.64 11.59
C PRO A 92 23.24 2.99 10.97
N THR A 93 22.99 1.99 10.12
CA THR A 93 24.02 1.29 9.35
C THR A 93 23.84 1.65 7.88
N PHE A 94 24.91 1.55 7.08
CA PHE A 94 24.83 1.82 5.64
C PHE A 94 23.73 0.98 4.95
N THR A 95 23.59 -0.28 5.37
CA THR A 95 22.53 -1.18 4.88
C THR A 95 21.13 -0.67 5.20
N HIS A 96 20.94 -0.11 6.39
CA HIS A 96 19.65 0.44 6.82
C HIS A 96 19.25 1.65 5.95
N SER A 97 20.17 2.61 5.75
CA SER A 97 19.92 3.78 4.91
C SER A 97 19.58 3.43 3.46
N VAL A 98 20.14 2.35 2.91
CA VAL A 98 19.80 1.86 1.57
C VAL A 98 18.34 1.39 1.49
N TRP A 99 17.88 0.65 2.51
CA TRP A 99 16.49 0.18 2.59
C TRP A 99 15.50 1.33 2.77
N ASP A 100 15.83 2.34 3.58
CA ASP A 100 14.98 3.54 3.74
C ASP A 100 14.85 4.33 2.44
N ILE A 101 15.95 4.56 1.73
CA ILE A 101 15.91 5.25 0.43
C ILE A 101 15.07 4.45 -0.56
N LEU A 102 15.25 3.12 -0.59
CA LEU A 102 14.44 2.25 -1.43
C LEU A 102 12.96 2.33 -1.06
N LYS A 103 12.63 2.33 0.22
CA LYS A 103 11.25 2.49 0.72
C LYS A 103 10.62 3.77 0.20
N ILE A 104 11.30 4.91 0.37
CA ILE A 104 10.83 6.22 -0.11
C ILE A 104 10.57 6.19 -1.61
N ILE A 105 11.48 5.61 -2.40
CA ILE A 105 11.31 5.50 -3.85
C ILE A 105 10.07 4.67 -4.20
N VAL A 106 9.89 3.51 -3.57
CA VAL A 106 8.75 2.62 -3.83
C VAL A 106 7.43 3.28 -3.42
N GLU A 107 7.39 3.99 -2.29
CA GLU A 107 6.22 4.76 -1.85
C GLU A 107 5.85 5.87 -2.85
N LEU A 108 6.83 6.61 -3.37
CA LEU A 108 6.59 7.63 -4.40
C LEU A 108 6.01 7.03 -5.69
N VAL A 109 6.52 5.87 -6.11
CA VAL A 109 5.97 5.13 -7.26
C VAL A 109 4.55 4.66 -6.98
N TYR A 110 4.27 4.17 -5.78
CA TYR A 110 2.93 3.74 -5.37
C TYR A 110 1.93 4.91 -5.39
N ILE A 111 2.30 6.06 -4.84
CA ILE A 111 1.48 7.29 -4.90
C ILE A 111 1.20 7.70 -6.35
N TYR A 112 2.20 7.63 -7.24
CA TYR A 112 2.01 7.90 -8.66
C TYR A 112 0.99 6.95 -9.30
N VAL A 113 1.07 5.64 -9.01
CA VAL A 113 0.13 4.62 -9.49
C VAL A 113 -1.30 4.94 -9.03
N LEU A 114 -1.49 5.31 -7.76
CA LEU A 114 -2.79 5.68 -7.21
C LEU A 114 -3.39 6.91 -7.91
N ILE A 115 -2.59 7.98 -8.07
CA ILE A 115 -3.04 9.19 -8.79
C ILE A 115 -3.44 8.83 -10.22
N ARG A 116 -2.66 7.97 -10.89
CA ARG A 116 -2.94 7.55 -12.25
C ARG A 116 -4.22 6.71 -12.35
N LEU A 117 -4.46 5.83 -11.39
CA LEU A 117 -5.67 5.01 -11.29
C LEU A 117 -6.90 5.91 -11.17
N CYS A 118 -6.89 6.87 -10.22
CA CYS A 118 -7.96 7.86 -10.05
C CYS A 118 -8.23 8.66 -11.32
N TYR A 119 -7.17 9.16 -11.96
CA TYR A 119 -7.29 9.95 -13.19
C TYR A 119 -7.97 9.17 -14.33
N ILE A 120 -7.54 7.92 -14.57
CA ILE A 120 -8.11 7.08 -15.64
C ILE A 120 -9.56 6.70 -15.30
N PHE A 121 -9.84 6.38 -14.04
CA PHE A 121 -11.18 6.02 -13.59
C PHE A 121 -12.19 7.16 -13.81
N ILE A 122 -11.85 8.40 -13.43
CA ILE A 122 -12.70 9.58 -13.70
C ILE A 122 -12.92 9.77 -15.20
N LYS A 123 -11.88 9.58 -16.02
CA LYS A 123 -11.97 9.70 -17.48
C LYS A 123 -12.86 8.62 -18.08
N LEU A 124 -12.85 7.41 -17.52
CA LEU A 124 -13.71 6.30 -17.92
C LEU A 124 -15.18 6.58 -17.58
N ILE A 125 -15.48 7.05 -16.37
CA ILE A 125 -16.84 7.45 -15.97
C ILE A 125 -17.40 8.52 -16.91
N ARG A 126 -16.59 9.56 -17.22
CA ARG A 126 -17.01 10.64 -18.13
C ARG A 126 -17.36 10.14 -19.53
N GLN A 127 -16.66 9.14 -20.04
CA GLN A 127 -16.97 8.54 -21.35
C GLN A 127 -18.22 7.68 -21.32
N VAL A 128 -18.36 6.83 -20.31
CA VAL A 128 -19.57 6.00 -20.13
C VAL A 128 -20.81 6.90 -20.04
N ASN A 129 -20.70 8.04 -19.35
CA ASN A 129 -21.78 9.02 -19.24
C ASN A 129 -22.11 9.76 -20.54
N ARG A 130 -21.18 9.81 -21.50
CA ARG A 130 -21.43 10.34 -22.85
C ARG A 130 -22.03 9.30 -23.81
N GLY A 131 -22.19 8.05 -23.36
CA GLY A 131 -22.68 6.95 -24.20
C GLY A 131 -21.62 6.32 -25.09
N GLU A 132 -20.35 6.72 -24.98
CA GLU A 132 -19.21 6.22 -25.76
C GLU A 132 -18.67 4.89 -25.18
N ILE A 133 -19.56 3.93 -24.94
CA ILE A 133 -19.26 2.71 -24.18
C ILE A 133 -18.43 1.71 -25.01
N PHE A 134 -18.65 1.64 -26.33
CA PHE A 134 -18.03 0.65 -27.22
C PHE A 134 -16.83 1.18 -28.02
N ASP A 135 -16.26 2.30 -27.61
CA ASP A 135 -15.08 2.84 -28.28
C ASP A 135 -13.80 2.10 -27.86
N ILE A 136 -12.86 1.95 -28.80
CA ILE A 136 -11.51 1.39 -28.58
C ILE A 136 -10.80 2.16 -27.44
N SER A 137 -11.11 3.44 -27.29
CA SER A 137 -10.53 4.28 -26.22
C SER A 137 -11.01 3.88 -24.81
N THR A 138 -12.20 3.30 -24.68
CA THR A 138 -12.78 2.82 -23.42
C THR A 138 -12.16 1.48 -23.01
N GLU A 139 -12.02 0.57 -23.97
CA GLU A 139 -11.31 -0.72 -23.82
C GLU A 139 -9.89 -0.53 -23.24
N ARG A 140 -9.08 0.33 -23.88
CA ARG A 140 -7.70 0.60 -23.42
C ARG A 140 -7.65 1.21 -22.01
N LYS A 141 -8.74 1.85 -21.54
CA LYS A 141 -8.80 2.39 -20.17
C LYS A 141 -9.06 1.29 -19.15
N PHE A 142 -9.94 0.34 -19.45
CA PHE A 142 -10.09 -0.88 -18.63
C PHE A 142 -8.77 -1.64 -18.55
N GLN A 143 -8.09 -1.83 -19.68
CA GLN A 143 -6.78 -2.48 -19.73
C GLN A 143 -5.75 -1.79 -18.82
N ARG A 144 -5.62 -0.47 -18.93
CA ARG A 144 -4.69 0.32 -18.11
C ARG A 144 -5.04 0.29 -16.63
N LEU A 145 -6.32 0.37 -16.28
CA LEU A 145 -6.75 0.25 -14.88
C LEU A 145 -6.41 -1.12 -14.31
N GLY A 146 -6.67 -2.19 -15.06
CA GLY A 146 -6.32 -3.55 -14.65
C GLY A 146 -4.83 -3.71 -14.38
N TRP A 147 -3.98 -3.27 -15.30
CA TRP A 147 -2.52 -3.32 -15.10
C TRP A 147 -2.04 -2.44 -13.96
N LEU A 148 -2.57 -1.23 -13.79
CA LEU A 148 -2.19 -0.37 -12.67
C LEU A 148 -2.55 -1.00 -11.32
N MET A 149 -3.69 -1.70 -11.22
CA MET A 149 -4.05 -2.44 -10.01
C MET A 149 -3.08 -3.60 -9.75
N ILE A 150 -2.71 -4.37 -10.77
CA ILE A 150 -1.72 -5.46 -10.61
C ILE A 150 -0.35 -4.92 -10.20
N VAL A 151 0.10 -3.82 -10.80
CA VAL A 151 1.34 -3.14 -10.42
C VAL A 151 1.26 -2.62 -8.99
N GLY A 152 0.15 -2.01 -8.58
CA GLY A 152 -0.08 -1.59 -7.20
C GLY A 152 0.05 -2.74 -6.21
N TYR A 153 -0.50 -3.91 -6.55
CA TYR A 153 -0.41 -5.12 -5.72
C TYR A 153 1.03 -5.61 -5.58
N ALA A 154 1.80 -5.59 -6.67
CA ALA A 154 3.23 -5.93 -6.64
C ALA A 154 4.04 -4.93 -5.81
N LEU A 155 3.71 -3.64 -5.86
CA LEU A 155 4.36 -2.61 -5.03
C LEU A 155 4.05 -2.79 -3.54
N GLU A 156 2.82 -3.19 -3.17
CA GLU A 156 2.49 -3.53 -1.77
C GLU A 156 3.36 -4.70 -1.25
N TRP A 157 3.56 -5.74 -2.07
CA TRP A 157 4.49 -6.82 -1.73
C TRP A 157 5.93 -6.33 -1.51
N LEU A 158 6.40 -5.43 -2.39
CA LEU A 158 7.75 -4.86 -2.26
C LEU A 158 7.89 -4.03 -0.98
N LEU A 159 6.88 -3.23 -0.62
CA LEU A 159 6.89 -2.46 0.62
C LEU A 159 6.94 -3.36 1.85
N LEU A 160 6.11 -4.41 1.90
CA LEU A 160 6.13 -5.39 2.99
C LEU A 160 7.49 -6.09 3.13
N PHE A 161 8.12 -6.42 2.00
CA PHE A 161 9.45 -7.03 2.01
C PHE A 161 10.54 -6.07 2.52
N ILE A 162 10.43 -4.78 2.19
CA ILE A 162 11.33 -3.74 2.70
C ILE A 162 11.13 -3.57 4.21
N ASP A 163 9.89 -3.49 4.68
CA ASP A 163 9.57 -3.37 6.12
C ASP A 163 10.06 -4.58 6.93
N TYR A 164 9.91 -5.79 6.38
CA TYR A 164 10.49 -7.00 6.95
C TYR A 164 12.02 -6.95 7.03
N SER A 165 12.67 -6.46 5.97
CA SER A 165 14.13 -6.34 5.92
C SER A 165 14.64 -5.31 6.93
N LEU A 166 13.98 -4.17 7.05
CA LEU A 166 14.26 -3.14 8.05
C LEU A 166 14.07 -3.69 9.48
N ALA A 167 12.97 -4.39 9.74
CA ALA A 167 12.71 -5.00 11.05
C ALA A 167 13.80 -6.00 11.46
N ASN A 168 14.31 -6.82 10.54
CA ASN A 168 15.42 -7.75 10.82
C ASN A 168 16.75 -7.04 11.15
N ILE A 169 16.97 -5.85 10.58
CA ILE A 169 18.14 -5.03 10.89
C ILE A 169 17.98 -4.38 12.27
N GLU A 170 16.81 -3.81 12.55
CA GLU A 170 16.52 -3.00 13.73
C GLU A 170 16.32 -3.84 15.00
N LEU A 171 15.72 -5.02 14.88
CA LEU A 171 15.33 -5.86 16.01
C LEU A 171 16.20 -7.11 16.17
N MET A 172 16.31 -7.56 17.41
CA MET A 172 16.71 -8.92 17.76
C MET A 172 15.98 -9.30 19.05
N LEU A 173 15.11 -10.31 18.97
CA LEU A 173 14.30 -10.76 20.09
C LEU A 173 14.74 -12.17 20.47
N LYS A 174 15.01 -12.41 21.76
CA LYS A 174 15.66 -13.64 22.23
C LYS A 174 14.84 -14.91 21.97
N ASP A 175 13.51 -14.80 21.94
CA ASP A 175 12.57 -15.93 21.85
C ASP A 175 11.56 -15.81 20.68
N TYR A 176 11.73 -14.81 19.80
CA TYR A 176 10.79 -14.51 18.71
C TYR A 176 11.55 -14.28 17.41
N ASP A 177 11.07 -14.90 16.35
CA ASP A 177 11.58 -14.69 15.00
C ASP A 177 10.64 -13.70 14.27
N ILE A 178 11.21 -12.80 13.48
CA ILE A 178 10.44 -11.84 12.69
C ILE A 178 10.00 -12.55 11.42
N VAL A 179 8.71 -12.47 11.10
CA VAL A 179 8.12 -13.16 9.95
C VAL A 179 7.38 -12.21 9.03
N LEU A 180 7.33 -12.58 7.75
CA LEU A 180 6.56 -11.88 6.72
C LEU A 180 5.14 -12.45 6.69
N GLY A 181 4.33 -12.13 7.70
CA GLY A 181 2.95 -12.66 7.78
C GLY A 181 1.85 -11.68 7.34
N GLU A 182 2.16 -10.38 7.20
CA GLU A 182 1.23 -9.45 6.54
C GLU A 182 1.17 -9.77 5.03
N HIS A 183 -0.04 -9.63 4.46
CA HIS A 183 -0.30 -9.89 3.05
C HIS A 183 -0.99 -8.70 2.41
N PRO A 184 -0.59 -8.30 1.19
CA PRO A 184 -1.27 -7.26 0.44
C PRO A 184 -2.74 -7.60 0.16
N SER A 185 -3.52 -6.57 -0.15
CA SER A 185 -4.95 -6.73 -0.39
C SER A 185 -5.20 -7.57 -1.65
N VAL A 186 -5.68 -8.80 -1.47
CA VAL A 186 -6.06 -9.71 -2.58
C VAL A 186 -7.13 -9.07 -3.47
N LEU A 187 -7.96 -8.17 -2.92
CA LEU A 187 -8.96 -7.43 -3.67
C LEU A 187 -8.36 -6.60 -4.79
N LEU A 188 -7.14 -6.05 -4.61
CA LEU A 188 -6.49 -5.25 -5.64
C LEU A 188 -6.12 -6.12 -6.85
N LEU A 189 -5.58 -7.31 -6.59
CA LEU A 189 -5.24 -8.29 -7.61
C LEU A 189 -6.49 -8.81 -8.33
N VAL A 190 -7.50 -9.25 -7.57
CA VAL A 190 -8.76 -9.76 -8.12
C VAL A 190 -9.48 -8.70 -8.95
N SER A 191 -9.51 -7.44 -8.47
CA SER A 191 -10.10 -6.32 -9.22
C SER A 191 -9.31 -6.01 -10.49
N GLY A 192 -7.98 -6.05 -10.42
CA GLY A 192 -7.10 -5.83 -11.56
C GLY A 192 -7.32 -6.86 -12.67
N VAL A 193 -7.30 -8.15 -12.31
CA VAL A 193 -7.61 -9.26 -13.23
C VAL A 193 -9.04 -9.16 -13.75
N GLY A 194 -10.00 -8.84 -12.88
CA GLY A 194 -11.41 -8.65 -13.28
C GLY A 194 -11.59 -7.57 -14.35
N LEU A 195 -10.87 -6.44 -14.24
CA LEU A 195 -10.90 -5.38 -15.26
C LEU A 195 -10.27 -5.80 -16.59
N LEU A 196 -9.23 -6.64 -16.56
CA LEU A 196 -8.65 -7.22 -17.79
C LEU A 196 -9.62 -8.21 -18.45
N ILE A 197 -10.35 -9.01 -17.68
CA ILE A 197 -11.40 -9.90 -18.22
C ILE A 197 -12.53 -9.07 -18.84
N ILE A 198 -12.98 -8.01 -18.15
CA ILE A 198 -13.99 -7.08 -18.69
C ILE A 198 -13.52 -6.48 -20.00
N GLU A 199 -12.27 -6.06 -20.10
CA GLU A 199 -11.69 -5.55 -21.34
C GLU A 199 -11.80 -6.56 -22.49
N GLN A 200 -11.47 -7.84 -22.28
CA GLN A 200 -11.62 -8.88 -23.30
C GLN A 200 -13.07 -9.06 -23.74
N ILE A 201 -14.03 -8.96 -22.81
CA ILE A 201 -15.46 -9.02 -23.14
C ILE A 201 -15.85 -7.84 -24.04
N PHE A 202 -15.35 -6.63 -23.75
CA PHE A 202 -15.59 -5.45 -24.59
C PHE A 202 -14.97 -5.59 -25.99
N VAL A 203 -13.76 -6.15 -26.11
CA VAL A 203 -13.12 -6.45 -27.40
C VAL A 203 -14.01 -7.37 -28.23
N MET A 204 -14.44 -8.48 -27.62
CA MET A 204 -15.29 -9.48 -28.29
C MET A 204 -16.64 -8.87 -28.70
N ALA A 205 -17.28 -8.10 -27.81
CA ALA A 205 -18.54 -7.43 -28.09
C ALA A 205 -18.44 -6.44 -29.25
N ARG A 206 -17.34 -5.68 -29.36
CA ARG A 206 -17.13 -4.77 -30.49
C ARG A 206 -16.96 -5.55 -31.80
N LYS A 207 -16.15 -6.62 -31.80
CA LYS A 207 -15.94 -7.46 -33.00
C LYS A 207 -17.26 -8.07 -33.51
N MET A 208 -18.07 -8.64 -32.62
CA MET A 208 -19.37 -9.19 -32.98
C MET A 208 -20.31 -8.15 -33.60
N ARG A 209 -20.26 -6.91 -33.10
CA ARG A 209 -21.03 -5.80 -33.65
C ARG A 209 -20.52 -5.39 -35.05
N GLU A 210 -19.21 -5.29 -35.23
CA GLU A 210 -18.61 -4.97 -36.53
C GLU A 210 -18.96 -6.04 -37.59
N GLU A 211 -18.96 -7.32 -37.22
CA GLU A 211 -19.37 -8.43 -38.10
C GLU A 211 -20.85 -8.38 -38.51
N GLN A 212 -21.74 -7.99 -37.58
CA GLN A 212 -23.17 -7.78 -37.88
C GLN A 212 -23.42 -6.58 -38.79
N GLU A 213 -22.64 -5.51 -38.67
CA GLU A 213 -22.75 -4.33 -39.54
C GLU A 213 -22.24 -4.63 -40.98
N LEU A 214 -21.35 -5.61 -41.17
CA LEU A 214 -20.81 -6.03 -42.47
C LEU A 214 -21.69 -7.01 -43.26
N THR A 215 -22.66 -7.65 -42.60
CA THR A 215 -23.55 -8.65 -43.22
C THR A 215 -24.88 -8.08 -43.73
N ILE A 216 -25.15 -6.80 -43.44
CA ILE A 216 -26.32 -6.04 -43.90
C ILE A 216 -25.92 -5.20 -45.12
#